data_AF-A0A0G1TIW4-F1
#
_entry.id   AF-A0A0G1TIW4-F1
#
_cell.length_a   1.000
_cell.length_b   1.000
_cell.length_c   1.000
_cell.angle_alpha   90.00
_cell.angle_beta   90.00
_cell.angle_gamma   90.00
#
_symmetry.space_group_name_H-M   'P 1'
#
loop_
_entity.id
_entity.type
_entity.pdbx_description
1 polymer ?
#
loop_
_entity_poly.entity_id
_entity_poly.type
_entity_poly.pdbx_seq_one_letter_code
_entity_poly.pdbx_strand_id
1 'polypeptide(L)'
;MANAITFVFEFPVAAPQGTVYKDTLTAIEQLEYWHMVKTNYTEHNPSITVSVGPDEWLGVGNWLYEHWDQVGGLSFLPRSDYVYQLAPYEVIDRETYLKLSKRFKDIDFSKIMTYEIADDTTNRPAHLPACRL
;
A
#
# COMPACT_ATOMS: atom_id res chain seq x y z
N MET A 1 24.92 -1.17 20.63
CA MET A 1 24.39 -0.21 19.63
C MET A 1 25.46 0.68 18.99
N ALA A 2 26.71 0.74 19.48
CA ALA A 2 27.71 1.70 19.02
C ALA A 2 28.23 1.51 17.57
N ASN A 3 27.91 0.39 16.88
CA ASN A 3 28.39 0.07 15.53
C ASN A 3 27.25 -0.29 14.54
N ALA A 4 26.00 0.11 14.81
CA ALA A 4 24.91 -0.13 13.87
C ALA A 4 24.89 0.96 12.78
N ILE A 5 24.87 0.55 11.50
CA ILE A 5 24.78 1.47 10.35
C ILE A 5 23.35 1.64 9.83
N THR A 6 22.40 0.85 10.34
CA THR A 6 20.99 0.89 9.94
C THR A 6 20.10 0.82 11.18
N PHE A 7 19.12 1.72 11.23
CA PHE A 7 18.10 1.76 12.27
C PHE A 7 16.73 1.56 11.62
N VAL A 8 15.91 0.71 12.21
CA VAL A 8 14.56 0.40 11.73
C VAL A 8 13.56 0.86 12.78
N PHE A 9 12.59 1.66 12.34
CA PHE A 9 11.50 2.14 13.17
C PHE A 9 10.20 1.53 12.66
N GLU A 10 9.53 0.77 13.51
CA GLU A 10 8.30 0.03 13.17
C GLU A 10 7.09 0.85 13.58
N PHE A 11 6.19 1.12 12.64
CA PHE A 11 4.95 1.85 12.89
C PHE A 11 3.77 0.87 12.87
N PRO A 12 3.21 0.50 14.05
CA PRO A 12 2.08 -0.42 14.09
C PRO A 12 0.81 0.26 13.57
N VAL A 13 0.23 -0.28 12.49
CA VAL A 13 -1.00 0.24 11.87
C VAL A 13 -2.09 -0.84 11.91
N ALA A 14 -3.30 -0.47 12.34
CA ALA A 14 -4.48 -1.32 12.26
C ALA A 14 -5.40 -0.84 11.15
N ALA A 15 -5.77 -1.74 10.24
CA ALA A 15 -6.76 -1.44 9.20
C ALA A 15 -8.17 -1.24 9.81
N PRO A 16 -9.03 -0.41 9.20
CA PRO A 16 -10.42 -0.27 9.62
C PRO A 16 -11.19 -1.60 9.59
N GLN A 17 -12.24 -1.70 10.41
CA GLN A 17 -13.06 -2.90 10.46
C GLN A 17 -13.78 -3.14 9.12
N GLY A 18 -13.80 -4.40 8.65
CA GLY A 18 -14.47 -4.78 7.40
C GLY A 18 -13.71 -4.43 6.12
N THR A 19 -12.42 -4.10 6.24
CA THR A 19 -11.58 -3.78 5.08
C THR A 19 -11.11 -5.06 4.39
N VAL A 20 -11.08 -5.04 3.05
CA VAL A 20 -10.49 -6.12 2.25
C VAL A 20 -8.96 -5.97 2.21
N TYR A 21 -8.26 -7.10 2.26
CA TYR A 21 -6.81 -7.14 2.20
C TYR A 21 -6.36 -7.60 0.81
N LYS A 22 -5.11 -7.26 0.46
CA LYS A 22 -4.49 -7.65 -0.81
C LYS A 22 -4.64 -9.16 -1.09
N ASP A 23 -4.44 -9.99 -0.06
CA ASP A 23 -4.45 -11.45 -0.20
C ASP A 23 -5.85 -12.06 -0.08
N THR A 24 -6.88 -11.27 0.23
CA THR A 24 -8.28 -11.72 0.25
C THR A 24 -8.98 -11.56 -1.09
N LEU A 25 -8.40 -10.81 -2.03
CA LEU A 25 -8.97 -10.58 -3.36
C LEU A 25 -8.28 -11.47 -4.39
N THR A 26 -9.08 -12.15 -5.19
CA THR A 26 -8.63 -12.85 -6.41
C THR A 26 -8.14 -11.86 -7.46
N ALA A 27 -7.38 -12.34 -8.43
CA ALA A 27 -6.91 -11.52 -9.55
C ALA A 27 -8.09 -11.01 -10.40
N ILE A 28 -9.15 -11.81 -10.56
CA ILE A 28 -10.35 -11.42 -11.31
C ILE A 28 -11.13 -10.34 -10.57
N GLU A 29 -11.34 -10.46 -9.25
CA GLU A 29 -12.03 -9.41 -8.49
C GLU A 29 -11.30 -8.06 -8.55
N GLN A 30 -9.95 -8.07 -8.57
CA GLN A 30 -9.15 -6.86 -8.78
C GLN A 30 -9.40 -6.26 -10.18
N LEU A 31 -9.54 -7.09 -11.22
CA LEU A 31 -9.80 -6.65 -12.60
C LEU A 31 -11.23 -6.12 -12.77
N GLU A 32 -12.23 -6.78 -12.18
CA GLU A 32 -13.61 -6.31 -12.15
C GLU A 32 -13.75 -4.97 -11.43
N TYR A 33 -13.06 -4.81 -10.31
CA TYR A 33 -13.02 -3.52 -9.62
C TYR A 33 -12.36 -2.43 -10.47
N TRP A 34 -11.24 -2.75 -11.12
CA TRP A 34 -10.59 -1.84 -12.05
C TRP A 34 -11.51 -1.46 -13.22
N HIS A 35 -12.23 -2.42 -13.79
CA HIS A 35 -13.17 -2.21 -14.88
C HIS A 35 -14.29 -1.26 -14.47
N MET A 36 -14.89 -1.51 -13.31
CA MET A 36 -15.92 -0.63 -12.75
C MET A 36 -15.40 0.81 -12.54
N VAL A 37 -14.17 0.98 -12.05
CA VAL A 37 -13.54 2.30 -11.94
C VAL A 37 -13.28 2.93 -13.32
N LYS A 38 -12.74 2.14 -14.26
CA LYS A 38 -12.42 2.56 -15.63
C LYS A 38 -13.66 3.07 -16.35
N THR A 39 -14.79 2.36 -16.25
CA THR A 39 -16.03 2.69 -16.96
C THR A 39 -16.77 3.86 -16.34
N ASN A 40 -16.77 4.00 -15.02
CA ASN A 40 -17.67 4.94 -14.34
C ASN A 40 -16.99 6.22 -13.83
N TYR A 41 -15.67 6.23 -13.65
CA TYR A 41 -14.97 7.30 -12.92
C TYR A 41 -13.77 7.88 -13.64
N THR A 42 -13.32 7.30 -14.76
CA THR A 42 -12.09 7.76 -15.45
C THR A 42 -12.22 7.78 -16.96
N GLU A 43 -11.78 8.86 -17.59
CA GLU A 43 -11.65 8.90 -19.06
C GLU A 43 -10.32 8.25 -19.51
N HIS A 44 -9.25 8.50 -18.76
CA HIS A 44 -7.92 7.91 -18.98
C HIS A 44 -7.76 6.55 -18.29
N ASN A 45 -6.57 5.96 -18.36
CA ASN A 45 -6.31 4.64 -17.80
C ASN A 45 -6.02 4.73 -16.28
N PRO A 46 -6.82 4.10 -15.40
CA PRO A 46 -6.50 4.02 -13.99
C PRO A 46 -5.28 3.12 -13.79
N SER A 47 -4.29 3.60 -13.04
CA SER A 47 -3.13 2.79 -12.70
C SER A 47 -3.52 1.72 -11.69
N ILE A 48 -3.15 0.48 -11.99
CA ILE A 48 -3.33 -0.65 -11.07
C ILE A 48 -2.16 -1.61 -11.21
N THR A 49 -1.81 -2.24 -10.10
CA THR A 49 -0.96 -3.43 -10.08
C THR A 49 -1.80 -4.60 -9.56
N VAL A 50 -2.08 -5.56 -10.44
CA VAL A 50 -2.89 -6.74 -10.13
C VAL A 50 -1.96 -7.84 -9.59
N SER A 51 -2.25 -8.31 -8.39
CA SER A 51 -1.54 -9.45 -7.81
C SER A 51 -2.19 -10.75 -8.29
N VAL A 52 -1.42 -11.61 -8.97
CA VAL A 52 -1.92 -12.83 -9.62
C VAL A 52 -1.33 -14.07 -8.95
N GLY A 53 -2.19 -14.95 -8.44
CA GLY A 53 -1.79 -16.26 -7.94
C GLY A 53 -1.40 -17.23 -9.05
N PRO A 54 -0.67 -18.32 -8.73
CA PRO A 54 -0.17 -19.28 -9.73
C PRO A 54 -1.28 -19.91 -10.57
N ASP A 55 -2.45 -20.19 -9.98
CA ASP A 55 -3.58 -20.84 -10.66
C ASP A 55 -4.57 -19.84 -11.29
N GLU A 56 -4.32 -18.53 -11.16
CA GLU A 56 -5.22 -17.48 -11.63
C GLU A 56 -4.86 -16.95 -13.03
N TRP A 57 -3.65 -17.23 -13.52
CA TRP A 57 -3.11 -16.67 -14.78
C TRP A 57 -3.98 -16.97 -16.00
N LEU A 58 -4.51 -18.19 -16.11
CA LEU A 58 -5.36 -18.56 -17.24
C LEU A 58 -6.67 -17.76 -17.24
N GLY A 59 -7.28 -17.59 -16.07
CA GLY A 59 -8.49 -16.78 -15.89
C GLY A 59 -8.24 -15.31 -16.23
N VAL A 60 -7.14 -14.75 -15.70
CA VAL A 60 -6.71 -13.38 -16.03
C VAL A 60 -6.53 -13.21 -17.53
N GLY A 61 -5.85 -14.15 -18.20
CA GLY A 61 -5.67 -14.11 -19.66
C GLY A 61 -6.99 -14.08 -20.41
N ASN A 62 -7.93 -14.97 -20.08
CA ASN A 62 -9.24 -14.99 -20.73
C ASN A 62 -10.00 -13.67 -20.53
N TRP A 63 -10.00 -13.14 -19.30
CA TRP A 63 -10.66 -11.89 -18.97
C TRP A 63 -10.12 -10.71 -19.80
N LEU A 64 -8.80 -10.64 -19.98
CA LEU A 64 -8.17 -9.59 -20.79
C LEU A 64 -8.57 -9.67 -22.26
N TYR A 65 -8.69 -10.88 -22.81
CA TYR A 65 -9.14 -11.07 -24.19
C TYR A 65 -10.60 -10.64 -24.38
N GLU A 66 -11.47 -10.94 -23.42
CA GLU A 66 -12.89 -10.52 -23.45
C GLU A 66 -13.05 -8.99 -23.37
N HIS A 67 -12.11 -8.29 -22.75
CA HIS A 67 -12.15 -6.85 -22.52
C HIS A 67 -11.08 -6.06 -23.31
N TRP A 68 -10.55 -6.67 -24.38
CA TRP A 68 -9.37 -6.16 -25.10
C TRP A 68 -9.50 -4.70 -25.56
N ASP A 69 -10.69 -4.29 -25.99
CA ASP A 69 -10.95 -2.93 -26.47
C ASP A 69 -10.96 -1.86 -25.36
N GLN A 70 -11.13 -2.28 -24.11
CA GLN A 70 -11.22 -1.39 -22.93
C GLN A 70 -9.93 -1.39 -22.12
N VAL A 71 -9.15 -2.47 -22.20
CA VAL A 71 -7.90 -2.65 -21.46
C VAL A 71 -6.82 -1.73 -22.01
N GLY A 72 -6.25 -0.92 -21.12
CA GLY A 72 -5.08 -0.08 -21.38
C GLY A 72 -3.82 -0.64 -20.72
N GLY A 73 -3.07 0.23 -20.03
CA GLY A 73 -1.87 -0.17 -19.29
C GLY A 73 -2.21 -0.83 -17.96
N LEU A 74 -2.07 -2.15 -17.89
CA LEU A 74 -2.18 -2.94 -16.65
C LEU A 74 -0.82 -3.48 -16.24
N SER A 75 -0.52 -3.45 -14.94
CA SER A 75 0.67 -4.07 -14.37
C SER A 75 0.27 -5.35 -13.62
N PHE A 76 0.98 -6.45 -13.85
CA PHE A 76 0.74 -7.73 -13.19
C PHE A 76 1.97 -8.15 -12.39
N LEU A 77 1.77 -8.51 -11.12
CA LEU A 77 2.82 -9.06 -10.27
C LEU A 77 2.39 -10.43 -9.73
N PRO A 78 3.29 -11.43 -9.70
CA PRO A 78 2.99 -12.70 -9.06
C PRO A 78 2.80 -12.49 -7.55
N ARG A 79 1.71 -13.04 -7.00
CA ARG A 79 1.49 -13.11 -5.55
C ARG A 79 2.51 -14.10 -4.99
N SER A 80 3.67 -13.58 -4.58
CA SER A 80 4.80 -14.36 -4.10
C SER A 80 5.15 -13.93 -2.68
N ASP A 81 5.33 -14.92 -1.80
CA ASP A 81 5.72 -14.74 -0.40
C ASP A 81 7.24 -14.64 -0.29
N TYR A 82 7.84 -13.61 -0.91
CA TYR A 82 9.24 -13.32 -0.62
C TYR A 82 9.35 -12.70 0.77
N VAL A 83 9.82 -13.48 1.73
CA VAL A 83 10.13 -12.99 3.07
C VAL A 83 11.41 -12.16 3.00
N TYR A 84 11.27 -10.84 2.93
CA TYR A 84 12.38 -9.90 3.12
C TYR A 84 12.60 -9.70 4.61
N GLN A 85 13.86 -9.78 5.07
CA GLN A 85 14.19 -9.63 6.50
C GLN A 85 13.78 -8.27 7.10
N LEU A 86 13.64 -7.23 6.28
CA LEU A 86 13.19 -5.90 6.67
C LEU A 86 12.15 -5.40 5.65
N ALA A 87 11.09 -6.19 5.48
CA ALA A 87 10.00 -5.79 4.61
C ALA A 87 9.38 -4.46 5.11
N PRO A 88 9.07 -3.51 4.21
CA PRO A 88 8.48 -2.24 4.62
C PRO A 88 7.09 -2.41 5.25
N TYR A 89 6.39 -3.50 4.90
CA TYR A 89 5.13 -3.92 5.51
C TYR A 89 5.25 -5.38 5.93
N GLU A 90 4.87 -5.64 7.17
CA GLU A 90 4.84 -6.98 7.75
C GLU A 90 3.46 -7.23 8.36
N VAL A 91 2.89 -8.40 8.07
CA VAL A 91 1.64 -8.83 8.67
C VAL A 91 1.92 -9.27 10.10
N ILE A 92 1.31 -8.60 11.07
CA ILE A 92 1.45 -8.90 12.49
C ILE A 92 0.11 -9.33 13.09
N ASP A 93 0.17 -10.12 14.15
CA ASP A 93 -1.01 -10.48 14.92
C ASP A 93 -1.45 -9.34 15.86
N ARG A 94 -2.65 -9.50 16.44
CA ARG A 94 -3.26 -8.53 17.36
C ARG A 94 -2.43 -8.29 18.63
N GLU A 95 -1.84 -9.33 19.20
CA GLU A 95 -1.06 -9.23 20.43
C GLU A 95 0.21 -8.43 20.19
N THR A 96 0.89 -8.69 19.07
CA THR A 96 2.06 -7.97 18.58
C THR A 96 1.71 -6.50 18.33
N TYR A 97 0.59 -6.21 17.66
CA TYR A 97 0.10 -4.83 17.49
C TYR A 97 -0.10 -4.11 18.83
N LEU A 98 -0.79 -4.75 19.80
CA LEU A 98 -1.04 -4.16 21.12
C LEU A 98 0.25 -3.93 21.91
N LYS A 99 1.25 -4.80 21.77
CA LYS A 99 2.57 -4.64 22.38
C LYS A 99 3.33 -3.47 21.78
N LEU A 100 3.35 -3.36 20.45
CA LEU A 100 4.05 -2.28 19.74
C LEU A 100 3.37 -0.93 19.97
N SER A 101 2.04 -0.86 19.88
CA SER A 101 1.27 0.37 20.07
C SER A 101 1.51 1.02 21.44
N LYS A 102 1.71 0.23 22.50
CA LYS A 102 2.07 0.75 23.83
C LYS A 102 3.36 1.57 23.85
N ARG A 103 4.32 1.28 22.95
CA ARG A 103 5.58 2.04 22.84
C ARG A 103 5.36 3.46 22.32
N PHE A 104 4.24 3.71 21.64
CA PHE A 104 3.90 4.99 21.03
C PHE A 104 3.04 5.89 21.95
N LYS A 105 2.64 5.40 23.13
CA LYS A 105 1.68 6.09 24.01
C LYS A 105 2.17 7.47 24.49
N ASP A 106 3.45 7.59 24.79
CA ASP A 106 4.03 8.79 25.40
C ASP A 106 4.76 9.69 24.37
N ILE A 107 4.44 9.55 23.08
CA ILE A 107 5.01 10.37 22.02
C ILE A 107 4.28 11.71 21.97
N ASP A 108 5.03 12.78 22.24
CA ASP A 108 4.55 14.15 22.14
C ASP A 108 4.80 14.72 20.74
N PHE A 109 3.76 14.65 19.90
CA PHE A 109 3.80 15.16 18.52
C PHE A 109 3.98 16.68 18.44
N SER A 110 3.75 17.44 19.53
CA SER A 110 3.97 18.90 19.52
C SER A 110 5.44 19.27 19.33
N LYS A 111 6.36 18.35 19.68
CA LYS A 111 7.81 18.53 19.50
C LYS A 111 8.25 18.44 18.05
N ILE A 112 7.42 17.95 17.12
CA ILE A 112 7.78 17.90 15.69
C ILE A 112 8.14 19.29 15.17
N MET A 113 7.39 20.32 15.56
CA MET A 113 7.66 21.72 15.20
C MET A 113 9.06 22.20 15.64
N THR A 114 9.62 21.61 16.71
CA THR A 114 10.96 21.95 17.18
C THR A 114 12.07 21.33 16.35
N TYR A 115 11.76 20.34 15.51
CA TYR A 115 12.68 19.70 14.57
C TYR A 115 12.53 20.24 13.14
N GLU A 116 11.42 20.91 12.83
CA GLU A 116 11.16 21.62 11.55
C GLU A 116 11.73 23.05 11.56
N ILE A 117 13.00 23.22 11.96
CA ILE A 117 13.65 24.55 12.11
C ILE A 117 13.97 25.19 10.75
N ALA A 118 14.13 24.39 9.69
CA ALA A 118 14.39 24.88 8.34
C ALA A 118 13.66 24.02 7.30
N ASP A 119 12.95 24.69 6.41
CA ASP A 119 12.34 24.09 5.22
C ASP A 119 13.40 23.92 4.14
N ASP A 120 13.97 22.73 4.01
CA ASP A 120 14.91 22.38 2.92
C ASP A 120 14.17 22.05 1.60
N THR A 121 12.85 22.24 1.52
CA THR A 121 12.06 21.94 0.31
C THR A 121 12.03 23.10 -0.70
N THR A 122 13.20 23.66 -1.04
CA THR A 122 13.32 24.67 -2.12
C THR A 122 13.02 24.13 -3.54
N ASN A 123 12.50 22.90 -3.68
CA ASN A 123 12.25 22.31 -4.98
C ASN A 123 10.95 21.48 -5.11
N ARG A 124 9.86 21.84 -4.42
CA ARG A 124 8.50 21.37 -4.80
C ARG A 124 7.45 22.46 -4.60
N PRO A 125 6.46 22.61 -5.52
CA PRO A 125 5.41 23.60 -5.35
C PRO A 125 4.58 23.28 -4.11
N ALA A 126 4.53 24.27 -3.22
CA ALA A 126 3.86 24.25 -1.94
C ALA A 126 2.33 24.17 -2.09
N HIS A 127 1.78 22.98 -2.32
CA HIS A 127 0.37 22.66 -2.06
C HIS A 127 0.19 21.14 -1.97
N LEU A 128 0.61 20.55 -0.87
CA LEU A 128 -0.03 19.33 -0.37
C LEU A 128 -0.16 19.48 1.14
N PRO A 129 -1.38 19.57 1.69
CA PRO A 129 -1.55 19.60 3.13
C PRO A 129 -1.09 18.24 3.66
N ALA A 130 -0.12 18.29 4.57
CA ALA A 130 0.15 17.18 5.48
C ALA A 130 -1.19 16.67 6.04
N CYS A 131 -1.35 15.34 6.06
CA CYS A 131 -2.48 14.62 6.62
C CYS A 131 -3.10 15.40 7.81
N ARG A 132 -4.24 16.04 7.55
CA ARG A 132 -5.14 16.44 8.64
C ARG A 132 -5.89 15.17 9.04
N LEU A 133 -5.78 14.83 10.32
CA LEU A 133 -6.62 13.84 11.00
C LEU A 133 -8.11 14.13 10.78
#